data_AF-A0A5S4YJP9-F1
#
_entry.id   AF-A0A5S4YJP9-F1
#
_cell.length_a   1.000
_cell.length_b   1.000
_cell.length_c   1.000
_cell.angle_alpha   90.00
_cell.angle_beta   90.00
_cell.angle_gamma   90.00
#
_symmetry.space_group_name_H-M   'P 1'
#
loop_
_entity.id
_entity.type
_entity.pdbx_description
1 polymer ?
#
loop_
_entity_poly.entity_id
_entity_poly.type
_entity_poly.pdbx_seq_one_letter_code
_entity_poly.pdbx_strand_id
1 'polypeptide(L)'
;MKLVTERPFANPEVAARQLVQLASSIEPVQDGRIHIEKINYPFLYTLKGSGAEFGAGIKYAVERGWLDLHESGTYVRLLTPGQDLLRLH
;
A
#
# COMPACT_ATOMS: atom_id res chain seq x y z
N MET A 1 16.25 -27.25 -10.09
CA MET A 1 14.94 -26.55 -10.15
C MET A 1 15.04 -25.33 -9.26
N LYS A 2 14.98 -24.12 -9.83
CA LYS A 2 15.01 -22.88 -9.04
C LYS A 2 13.58 -22.69 -8.51
N LEU A 3 13.39 -22.80 -7.20
CA LEU A 3 12.09 -22.54 -6.57
C LEU A 3 11.75 -21.08 -6.91
N VAL A 4 10.82 -20.87 -7.86
CA VAL A 4 10.21 -19.55 -8.03
C VAL A 4 9.35 -19.40 -6.79
N THR A 5 9.86 -18.69 -5.79
CA THR A 5 9.03 -18.20 -4.69
C THR A 5 7.87 -17.46 -5.34
N GLU A 6 6.63 -17.93 -5.12
CA GLU A 6 5.43 -17.23 -5.55
C GLU A 6 5.59 -15.76 -5.19
N ARG A 7 5.41 -14.88 -6.17
CA ARG A 7 5.49 -13.44 -5.95
C ARG A 7 4.16 -13.03 -5.32
N PRO A 8 4.10 -12.82 -3.99
CA PRO A 8 2.82 -12.69 -3.29
C PRO A 8 2.04 -11.43 -3.72
N PHE A 9 2.73 -10.47 -4.32
CA PHE A 9 2.18 -9.18 -4.72
C PHE A 9 2.14 -8.97 -6.24
N ALA A 10 2.28 -10.02 -7.04
CA ALA A 10 2.17 -9.92 -8.50
C ALA A 10 0.74 -9.50 -8.95
N ASN A 11 -0.28 -9.80 -8.13
CA ASN A 11 -1.62 -9.25 -8.31
C ASN A 11 -1.69 -7.84 -7.67
N PRO A 12 -1.96 -6.77 -8.46
CA PRO A 12 -2.03 -5.41 -7.95
C PRO A 12 -3.07 -5.20 -6.84
N GLU A 13 -4.19 -5.93 -6.85
CA GLU A 13 -5.18 -5.84 -5.78
C GLU A 13 -4.62 -6.37 -4.45
N VAL A 14 -3.90 -7.49 -4.49
CA VAL A 14 -3.26 -8.06 -3.30
C VAL A 14 -2.21 -7.12 -2.74
N ALA A 15 -1.38 -6.53 -3.62
CA ALA A 15 -0.43 -5.48 -3.24
C ALA A 15 -1.14 -4.27 -2.60
N ALA A 16 -2.21 -3.78 -3.23
CA ALA A 16 -2.98 -2.63 -2.76
C ALA A 16 -3.61 -2.86 -1.38
N ARG A 17 -4.24 -4.02 -1.14
CA ARG A 17 -4.82 -4.37 0.16
C ARG A 17 -3.76 -4.41 1.26
N GLN A 18 -2.58 -4.96 0.96
CA GLN A 18 -1.47 -4.96 1.89
C GLN A 18 -0.96 -3.55 2.20
N LEU A 19 -0.90 -2.66 1.20
CA LEU A 19 -0.51 -1.26 1.39
C LEU A 19 -1.52 -0.48 2.23
N VAL A 20 -2.83 -0.74 2.04
CA VAL A 20 -3.90 -0.19 2.89
C VAL A 20 -3.75 -0.66 4.34
N GLN A 21 -3.46 -1.94 4.56
CA GLN A 21 -3.20 -2.47 5.89
C GLN A 21 -1.98 -1.81 6.54
N LEU A 22 -0.87 -1.67 5.81
CA LEU A 22 0.31 -0.96 6.30
C LEU A 22 -0.01 0.50 6.64
N ALA A 23 -0.73 1.22 5.76
CA ALA A 23 -1.15 2.59 5.99
C ALA A 23 -2.01 2.74 7.25
N SER A 24 -2.94 1.81 7.51
CA SER A 24 -3.78 1.84 8.71
C SER A 24 -3.03 1.67 10.03
N SER A 25 -1.82 1.12 10.00
CA SER A 25 -1.00 0.93 11.19
C SER A 25 -0.11 2.12 11.53
N ILE A 26 -0.11 3.16 10.68
CA ILE A 26 0.76 4.33 10.82
C ILE A 26 -0.07 5.52 11.29
N GLU A 27 0.35 6.12 12.40
CA GLU A 27 -0.21 7.40 12.86
C GLU A 27 0.05 8.48 11.79
N PRO A 28 -1.00 9.09 11.21
CA PRO A 28 -0.84 10.15 10.23
C PRO A 28 -0.28 11.42 10.90
N VAL A 29 0.45 12.20 10.12
CA VAL A 29 0.80 13.58 10.50
C VAL A 29 -0.36 14.53 10.16
N GLN A 30 -0.09 15.83 10.11
CA GLN A 30 -1.07 16.86 9.79
C GLN A 30 -1.90 16.53 8.53
N ASP A 31 -3.21 16.78 8.61
CA ASP A 31 -4.17 16.60 7.51
C ASP A 31 -4.23 15.15 6.98
N GLY A 32 -4.08 14.16 7.87
CA GLY A 32 -4.23 12.73 7.55
C GLY A 32 -3.11 12.16 6.68
N ARG A 33 -2.00 12.90 6.50
CA ARG A 33 -0.90 12.51 5.61
C ARG A 33 -0.03 11.44 6.25
N ILE A 34 0.35 10.44 5.47
CA ILE A 34 1.28 9.38 5.84
C ILE A 34 2.46 9.46 4.89
N HIS A 35 3.68 9.56 5.42
CA HIS A 35 4.89 9.50 4.60
C HIS A 35 4.96 8.16 3.86
N ILE A 36 5.01 8.19 2.52
CA ILE A 36 4.93 6.99 1.69
C ILE A 36 6.06 5.99 1.98
N GLU A 37 7.22 6.47 2.42
CA GLU A 37 8.35 5.62 2.80
C GLU A 37 8.02 4.67 3.95
N LYS A 38 7.11 5.08 4.87
CA LYS A 38 6.68 4.26 6.01
C LYS A 38 5.86 3.04 5.58
N ILE A 39 5.23 3.08 4.40
CA ILE A 39 4.58 1.90 3.79
C ILE A 39 5.50 1.19 2.78
N ASN A 40 6.33 1.94 2.05
CA ASN A 40 7.26 1.39 1.06
C ASN A 40 8.33 0.49 1.70
N TYR A 41 8.95 0.96 2.79
CA TYR A 41 10.00 0.21 3.48
C TYR A 41 9.54 -1.18 3.96
N PRO A 42 8.47 -1.32 4.77
CA PRO A 42 8.01 -2.65 5.18
C PRO A 42 7.52 -3.49 4.01
N PHE A 43 6.91 -2.91 2.98
CA PHE A 43 6.49 -3.65 1.79
C PHE A 43 7.69 -4.31 1.07
N LEU A 44 8.75 -3.54 0.83
CA LEU A 44 9.94 -4.04 0.11
C LEU A 44 10.80 -4.96 0.98
N TYR A 45 11.09 -4.54 2.22
CA TYR A 45 12.16 -5.16 3.00
C TYR A 45 11.65 -6.18 4.02
N THR A 46 10.42 -6.04 4.52
CA THR A 46 9.81 -7.01 5.44
C THR A 46 8.98 -8.04 4.68
N LEU A 47 8.07 -7.59 3.81
CA LEU A 47 7.16 -8.44 3.06
C LEU A 47 7.77 -9.00 1.76
N LYS A 48 8.99 -8.56 1.41
CA LYS A 48 9.74 -9.01 0.22
C LYS A 48 9.01 -8.75 -1.10
N GLY A 49 8.17 -7.71 -1.15
CA GLY A 49 7.66 -7.17 -2.39
C GLY A 49 8.74 -6.45 -3.20
N SER A 50 8.44 -6.14 -4.45
CA SER A 50 9.32 -5.39 -5.36
C SER A 50 8.81 -3.97 -5.61
N GLY A 51 9.68 -3.09 -6.10
CA GLY A 51 9.28 -1.72 -6.45
C GLY A 51 8.19 -1.66 -7.54
N ALA A 52 8.20 -2.60 -8.48
CA ALA A 52 7.16 -2.70 -9.51
C ALA A 52 5.80 -3.08 -8.91
N GLU A 53 5.78 -4.02 -7.97
CA GLU A 53 4.56 -4.43 -7.27
C GLU A 53 4.05 -3.33 -6.33
N PHE A 54 4.95 -2.61 -5.67
CA PHE A 54 4.61 -1.43 -4.87
C PHE A 54 3.91 -0.38 -5.73
N GLY A 55 4.50 -0.03 -6.88
CA GLY A 55 3.91 0.95 -7.81
C GLY A 55 2.56 0.51 -8.36
N ALA A 56 2.42 -0.78 -8.73
CA ALA A 56 1.16 -1.34 -9.20
C ALA A 56 0.07 -1.32 -8.09
N GLY A 57 0.45 -1.65 -6.86
CA GLY A 57 -0.44 -1.60 -5.70
C GLY A 57 -0.90 -0.18 -5.35
N ILE A 58 0.02 0.80 -5.35
CA ILE A 58 -0.34 2.21 -5.14
C ILE A 58 -1.31 2.69 -6.21
N LYS A 59 -1.00 2.42 -7.49
CA LYS A 59 -1.88 2.78 -8.61
C LYS A 59 -3.27 2.19 -8.44
N TYR A 60 -3.36 0.89 -8.16
CA TYR A 60 -4.64 0.21 -7.96
C TYR A 60 -5.40 0.80 -6.75
N ALA A 61 -4.73 1.05 -5.62
CA ALA A 61 -5.37 1.64 -4.45
C ALA A 61 -5.93 3.05 -4.71
N VAL A 62 -5.22 3.86 -5.50
CA VAL A 62 -5.68 5.20 -5.91
C VAL A 62 -6.88 5.11 -6.85
N GLU A 63 -6.83 4.25 -7.86
CA GLU A 63 -7.95 4.03 -8.81
C GLU A 63 -9.23 3.56 -8.10
N ARG A 64 -9.11 2.86 -6.97
CA ARG A 64 -10.23 2.38 -6.18
C ARG A 64 -10.68 3.35 -5.07
N GLY A 65 -10.01 4.49 -4.93
CA GLY A 65 -10.29 5.45 -3.86
C GLY A 65 -9.99 4.92 -2.46
N TRP A 66 -9.05 3.98 -2.33
CA TRP A 66 -8.62 3.44 -1.05
C TRP A 66 -7.51 4.28 -0.43
N LEU A 67 -6.61 4.79 -1.27
CA LEU A 67 -5.56 5.73 -0.91
C LEU A 67 -5.66 6.96 -1.81
N ASP A 68 -5.36 8.13 -1.26
CA ASP A 68 -5.05 9.32 -2.04
C ASP A 68 -3.52 9.46 -2.10
N LEU A 69 -2.94 9.68 -3.28
CA LEU A 69 -1.50 9.93 -3.46
C LEU A 69 -1.29 11.42 -3.71
N HIS A 70 -0.58 12.07 -2.80
CA HIS A 70 -0.24 13.48 -2.95
C HIS A 70 0.62 13.69 -4.22
N GLU A 71 0.44 14.82 -4.91
CA GLU A 71 1.13 15.14 -6.17
C GLU A 71 2.66 15.09 -6.07
N SER A 72 3.21 15.37 -4.88
CA SER A 72 4.65 15.30 -4.62
C SER A 72 5.20 13.87 -4.60
N GLY A 73 4.32 12.86 -4.56
CA GLY A 73 4.67 11.45 -4.36
C GLY A 73 5.16 11.11 -2.96
N THR A 74 5.27 12.09 -2.05
CA THR A 74 5.85 11.91 -0.70
C THR A 74 4.85 11.38 0.31
N TYR A 75 3.57 11.64 0.09
CA TYR A 75 2.51 11.36 1.04
C TYR A 75 1.38 10.56 0.41
N VAL A 76 0.79 9.69 1.21
CA VAL A 76 -0.52 9.11 0.94
C VAL A 76 -1.50 9.47 2.06
N ARG A 77 -2.80 9.41 1.81
CA ARG A 77 -3.84 9.41 2.84
C ARG A 77 -4.68 8.16 2.75
N LEU A 78 -5.03 7.57 3.88
CA LEU A 78 -5.97 6.46 3.94
C LEU A 78 -7.41 6.98 3.89
N LEU A 79 -8.14 6.63 2.84
CA LEU A 79 -9.51 7.08 2.61
C LEU A 79 -10.54 6.11 3.23
N THR A 80 -11.75 6.59 3.46
CA THR A 80 -12.84 5.79 4.05
C THR A 80 -13.07 4.45 3.33
N PRO A 81 -13.14 4.37 1.99
CA PRO A 81 -13.30 3.08 1.31
C PRO A 81 -12.15 2.11 1.59
N GLY A 82 -10.93 2.61 1.79
CA GLY A 82 -9.78 1.79 2.18
C GLY A 82 -9.89 1.30 3.63
N GLN A 83 -10.37 2.14 4.55
CA GLN A 83 -10.61 1.74 5.95
C GLN A 83 -11.70 0.66 6.03
N ASP A 84 -12.74 0.74 5.21
CA ASP A 84 -13.84 -0.21 5.22
C ASP A 84 -13.41 -1.61 4.80
N LEU A 85 -12.37 -1.74 3.96
CA LEU A 85 -11.76 -3.05 3.65
C LEU A 85 -11.25 -3.77 4.90
N LEU A 86 -10.85 -3.03 5.93
CA LEU A 86 -10.27 -3.58 7.17
C LEU A 86 -11.34 -3.92 8.20
N ARG A 87 -12.56 -3.41 8.04
CA ARG A 87 -13.70 -3.63 8.96
C ARG A 87 -14.53 -4.87 8.63
N LEU A 88 -14.29 -5.51 7.48
CA LEU A 88 -15.06 -6.65 6.99
C LEU A 88 -14.59 -8.01 7.55
N HIS A 89 -13.92 -8.02 8.69
CA HIS A 89 -13.41 -9.22 9.36
C HIS A 89 -13.71 -9.19 10.87
#